data_AF-A0A2W4QTD1-F1
#
_entry.id   AF-A0A2W4QTD1-F1
#
_cell.length_a   1.000
_cell.length_b   1.000
_cell.length_c   1.000
_cell.angle_alpha   90.00
_cell.angle_beta   90.00
_cell.angle_gamma   90.00
#
_symmetry.space_group_name_H-M   'P 1'
#
loop_
_entity.id
_entity.type
_entity.pdbx_description
1 polymer ?
#
loop_
_entity_poly.entity_id
_entity_poly.type
_entity_poly.pdbx_seq_one_letter_code
_entity_poly.pdbx_strand_id
1 'polypeptide(L)'
;PQPIVSHLNVAPRIHKETCAINWNSKSSDIVNFVRGLSPYPAAWTTFNGRHFKILKATVAERDRNNHKPGEWDTDNKSFLHVRTADGWVNILELQAEGKRAMTTQAYFAGNRL
;
A
#
# COMPACT_ATOMS: atom_id res chain seq x y z
N PRO A 1 10.91 35.37 19.44
CA PRO A 1 9.58 35.35 18.79
C PRO A 1 9.59 34.43 17.56
N GLN A 2 8.77 33.37 17.54
CA GLN A 2 8.62 32.52 16.36
C GLN A 2 7.98 33.31 15.21
N PRO A 3 8.46 33.18 13.96
CA PRO A 3 7.90 33.89 12.82
C PRO A 3 6.49 33.38 12.51
N ILE A 4 5.55 34.30 12.33
CA ILE A 4 4.15 34.03 12.00
C ILE A 4 4.11 33.66 10.51
N VAL A 5 3.92 32.36 10.21
CA VAL A 5 3.80 31.88 8.83
C VAL A 5 2.36 32.11 8.37
N SER A 6 2.18 32.91 7.30
CA SER A 6 0.87 33.33 6.78
C SER A 6 0.07 32.23 6.06
N HIS A 7 0.66 31.07 5.81
CA HIS A 7 0.00 29.90 5.23
C HIS A 7 -0.11 28.78 6.27
N LEU A 8 -1.25 28.71 6.94
CA LEU A 8 -1.65 27.53 7.70
C LEU A 8 -2.08 26.45 6.68
N ASN A 9 -1.22 25.46 6.44
CA ASN A 9 -1.63 24.24 5.72
C ASN A 9 -2.59 23.47 6.63
N VAL A 10 -3.89 23.63 6.38
CA VAL A 10 -4.93 22.89 7.11
C VAL A 10 -4.78 21.41 6.76
N ALA A 11 -4.40 20.58 7.72
CA ALA A 11 -4.41 19.14 7.54
C ALA A 11 -5.88 18.68 7.43
N PRO A 12 -6.33 18.20 6.26
CA PRO A 12 -7.69 17.73 6.11
C PRO A 12 -7.91 16.52 7.01
N ARG A 13 -9.10 16.41 7.61
CA ARG A 13 -9.50 15.22 8.38
C ARG A 13 -9.35 13.98 7.50
N ILE A 14 -8.65 12.97 8.01
CA ILE A 14 -8.47 11.71 7.27
C ILE A 14 -9.81 10.98 7.20
N HIS A 15 -10.35 10.82 5.99
CA HIS A 15 -11.55 10.01 5.73
C HIS A 15 -11.14 8.62 5.24
N LYS A 16 -11.98 7.61 5.48
CA LYS A 16 -11.71 6.22 5.05
C LYS A 16 -11.42 6.12 3.56
N GLU A 17 -12.08 6.93 2.74
CA GLU A 17 -11.88 7.01 1.29
C GLU A 17 -10.49 7.54 0.92
N THR A 18 -9.94 8.46 1.72
CA THR A 18 -8.60 9.03 1.52
C THR A 18 -7.48 8.04 1.82
N CYS A 19 -7.77 6.94 2.52
CA CYS A 19 -6.79 5.89 2.82
C CYS A 19 -6.65 4.84 1.70
N ALA A 20 -7.41 4.96 0.61
CA ALA A 20 -7.29 4.08 -0.54
C ALA A 20 -5.95 4.31 -1.25
N ILE A 21 -5.21 3.25 -1.54
CA ILE A 21 -3.97 3.34 -2.28
C ILE A 21 -4.28 3.68 -3.74
N ASN A 22 -3.81 4.83 -4.21
CA ASN A 22 -3.82 5.16 -5.63
C ASN A 22 -2.61 4.52 -6.32
N TRP A 23 -2.82 3.40 -7.00
CA TRP A 23 -1.76 2.69 -7.72
C TRP A 23 -1.23 3.45 -8.94
N ASN A 24 -1.92 4.49 -9.43
CA ASN A 24 -1.39 5.37 -10.48
C ASN A 24 -0.31 6.35 -9.97
N SER A 25 0.00 6.33 -8.67
CA SER A 25 1.11 7.11 -8.11
C SER A 25 2.46 6.40 -8.33
N LYS A 26 3.57 7.10 -8.05
CA LYS A 26 4.91 6.51 -8.07
C LYS A 26 5.07 5.52 -6.92
N SER A 27 5.96 4.54 -7.11
CA SER A 27 6.26 3.50 -6.12
C SER A 27 6.74 4.08 -4.79
N SER A 28 7.61 5.10 -4.84
CA SER A 28 8.09 5.82 -3.66
C SER A 28 6.95 6.51 -2.90
N ASP A 29 6.02 7.12 -3.62
CA ASP A 29 4.91 7.87 -3.05
C ASP A 29 3.94 6.91 -2.35
N ILE A 30 3.66 5.76 -2.96
CA ILE A 30 2.83 4.71 -2.36
C ILE A 30 3.50 4.14 -1.10
N VAL A 31 4.80 3.87 -1.14
CA VAL A 31 5.53 3.37 0.04
C VAL A 31 5.50 4.40 1.17
N ASN A 32 5.70 5.68 0.85
CA ASN A 32 5.62 6.76 1.84
C ASN A 32 4.19 6.94 2.38
N PHE A 33 3.18 6.80 1.53
CA PHE A 33 1.78 6.84 1.91
C PHE A 33 1.41 5.71 2.88
N VAL A 34 1.83 4.47 2.58
CA VAL A 34 1.67 3.32 3.50
C VAL A 34 2.34 3.59 4.84
N ARG A 35 3.58 4.10 4.83
CA ARG A 35 4.32 4.45 6.06
C ARG A 35 3.64 5.56 6.86
N GLY A 36 3.10 6.57 6.19
CA GLY A 36 2.43 7.71 6.83
C GLY A 36 1.08 7.38 7.47
N LEU A 37 0.40 6.33 6.99
CA LEU A 37 -0.89 5.88 7.52
C LEU A 37 -0.78 4.67 8.47
N SER A 38 0.38 4.02 8.55
CA SER A 38 0.61 2.85 9.41
C SER A 38 0.99 3.27 10.85
N PRO A 39 0.48 2.59 11.91
CA PRO A 39 -0.41 1.42 11.89
C PRO A 39 -1.91 1.79 11.85
N TYR A 40 -2.26 3.05 12.09
CA TYR A 40 -3.63 3.56 12.05
C TYR A 40 -3.64 4.94 11.37
N PRO A 41 -4.51 5.21 10.38
CA PRO A 41 -5.69 4.44 9.94
C PRO A 41 -5.44 3.26 8.98
N ALA A 42 -4.18 3.05 8.58
CA ALA A 42 -3.68 2.11 7.57
C ALA A 42 -4.18 2.41 6.15
N ALA A 43 -3.25 2.33 5.19
CA ALA A 43 -3.59 2.37 3.77
C ALA A 43 -4.33 1.08 3.39
N TRP A 44 -5.31 1.16 2.50
CA TRP A 44 -6.06 -0.03 2.06
C TRP A 44 -6.17 -0.11 0.54
N THR A 45 -6.37 -1.34 0.07
CA THR A 45 -6.56 -1.68 -1.33
C THR A 45 -7.53 -2.86 -1.43
N THR A 46 -8.02 -3.14 -2.63
CA THR A 46 -8.87 -4.29 -2.92
C THR A 46 -8.19 -5.22 -3.90
N PHE A 47 -8.08 -6.49 -3.54
CA PHE A 47 -7.62 -7.54 -4.45
C PHE A 47 -8.72 -8.61 -4.55
N ASN A 48 -9.10 -9.01 -5.76
CA ASN A 48 -10.16 -10.00 -6.02
C ASN A 48 -11.45 -9.75 -5.22
N GLY A 49 -11.86 -8.48 -5.10
CA GLY A 49 -13.07 -8.07 -4.37
C GLY A 49 -12.97 -8.13 -2.84
N ARG A 50 -11.79 -8.46 -2.29
CA ARG A 50 -11.53 -8.48 -0.85
C ARG A 50 -10.73 -7.27 -0.41
N HIS A 51 -11.04 -6.73 0.77
CA HIS A 51 -10.31 -5.61 1.34
C HIS A 51 -9.03 -6.06 2.05
N PHE A 52 -7.95 -5.35 1.77
CA PHE A 52 -6.65 -5.54 2.40
C PHE A 52 -6.13 -4.20 2.91
N LYS A 53 -5.71 -4.16 4.17
CA LYS A 53 -4.91 -3.06 4.69
C LYS A 53 -3.44 -3.39 4.50
N ILE A 54 -2.67 -2.44 4.01
CA ILE A 54 -1.23 -2.55 3.80
C ILE A 54 -0.56 -1.79 4.93
N LEU A 55 0.25 -2.50 5.71
CA LEU A 55 0.93 -1.94 6.89
C LEU A 55 2.40 -1.65 6.61
N LYS A 56 3.00 -2.44 5.72
CA LYS A 56 4.41 -2.30 5.33
C LYS A 56 4.59 -2.68 3.87
N ALA A 57 5.27 -1.82 3.14
CA ALA A 57 5.62 -2.02 1.74
C ALA A 57 7.00 -1.43 1.42
N THR A 58 7.63 -1.93 0.35
CA THR A 58 8.90 -1.42 -0.18
C THR A 58 8.83 -1.31 -1.70
N VAL A 59 9.69 -0.49 -2.29
CA VAL A 59 9.85 -0.50 -3.75
C VAL A 59 10.50 -1.83 -4.14
N ALA A 60 10.00 -2.46 -5.21
CA ALA A 60 10.57 -3.66 -5.77
C ALA A 60 11.40 -3.29 -7.01
N GLU A 61 12.65 -3.73 -7.05
CA GLU A 61 13.52 -3.60 -8.21
C GLU A 61 13.13 -4.68 -9.22
N ARG A 62 12.23 -4.31 -10.14
CA ARG A 62 11.74 -5.20 -11.18
C ARG A 62 11.50 -4.40 -12.45
N ASP A 63 11.72 -5.04 -13.59
CA ASP A 63 11.55 -4.39 -14.88
C ASP A 63 10.14 -3.85 -15.10
N ARG A 64 10.07 -2.79 -15.90
CA ARG A 64 8.82 -2.27 -16.41
C ARG A 64 8.24 -3.27 -17.41
N ASN A 65 7.24 -4.00 -16.95
CA ASN A 65 6.45 -4.90 -17.76
C ASN A 65 5.20 -4.16 -18.29
N ASN A 66 4.51 -4.76 -19.27
CA ASN A 66 3.25 -4.24 -19.84
C ASN A 66 2.03 -4.28 -18.89
N HIS A 67 2.24 -4.50 -17.59
CA HIS A 67 1.18 -4.47 -16.59
C HIS A 67 0.68 -3.06 -16.35
N LYS A 68 -0.63 -2.92 -16.13
CA LYS A 68 -1.26 -1.64 -15.80
C LYS A 68 -1.12 -1.35 -14.30
N PRO A 69 -1.06 -0.06 -13.90
CA PRO A 69 -1.09 0.31 -12.49
C PRO A 69 -2.28 -0.32 -11.76
N GLY A 70 -2.03 -0.94 -10.60
CA GLY A 70 -3.04 -1.66 -9.80
C GLY A 70 -3.13 -3.15 -10.10
N GLU A 71 -2.53 -3.64 -11.20
CA GLU A 71 -2.32 -5.08 -11.39
C GLU A 71 -1.28 -5.60 -10.39
N TRP A 72 -1.46 -6.82 -9.92
CA TRP A 72 -0.60 -7.45 -8.93
C TRP A 72 -0.06 -8.78 -9.45
N ASP A 73 1.11 -9.16 -8.96
CA ASP A 73 1.79 -10.40 -9.28
C ASP A 73 2.36 -11.02 -8.01
N THR A 74 2.27 -12.34 -7.89
CA THR A 74 2.69 -13.08 -6.70
C THR A 74 3.07 -14.51 -7.06
N ASP A 75 4.07 -15.03 -6.37
CA ASP A 75 4.39 -16.46 -6.38
C ASP A 75 3.45 -17.29 -5.48
N ASN A 76 2.45 -16.65 -4.86
CA ASN A 76 1.56 -17.22 -3.85
C ASN A 76 2.33 -17.92 -2.71
N LYS A 77 3.53 -17.44 -2.38
CA LYS A 77 4.37 -18.03 -1.33
C LYS A 77 5.16 -16.99 -0.56
N SER A 78 5.94 -16.16 -1.24
CA SER A 78 6.94 -15.28 -0.62
C SER A 78 6.69 -13.79 -0.87
N PHE A 79 6.16 -13.41 -2.03
CA PHE A 79 6.03 -12.00 -2.41
C PHE A 79 4.66 -11.64 -2.96
N LEU A 80 4.28 -10.37 -2.82
CA LEU A 80 3.12 -9.78 -3.47
C LEU A 80 3.54 -8.43 -4.02
N HIS A 81 3.74 -8.37 -5.34
CA HIS A 81 4.10 -7.17 -6.06
C HIS A 81 2.86 -6.53 -6.64
N VAL A 82 2.77 -5.20 -6.57
CA VAL A 82 1.71 -4.43 -7.22
C VAL A 82 2.33 -3.40 -8.13
N ARG A 83 1.86 -3.35 -9.37
CA ARG A 83 2.32 -2.41 -10.38
C ARG A 83 1.85 -1.01 -10.05
N THR A 84 2.76 -0.06 -10.16
CA THR A 84 2.51 1.36 -9.96
C THR A 84 2.64 2.12 -11.29
N ALA A 85 2.65 3.45 -11.30
CA ALA A 85 2.94 4.21 -12.53
C ALA A 85 4.39 3.99 -13.03
N ASP A 86 5.36 3.93 -12.12
CA ASP A 86 6.78 3.94 -12.46
C ASP A 86 7.48 2.59 -12.31
N GLY A 87 7.07 1.77 -11.34
CA GLY A 87 7.67 0.46 -11.09
C GLY A 87 6.74 -0.50 -10.34
N TRP A 88 7.28 -1.16 -9.32
CA TRP A 88 6.55 -2.15 -8.54
C TRP A 88 6.72 -1.87 -7.05
N VAL A 89 5.69 -2.19 -6.28
CA VAL A 89 5.71 -2.14 -4.82
C VAL A 89 5.56 -3.56 -4.30
N ASN A 90 6.50 -3.99 -3.45
CA ASN A 90 6.40 -5.23 -2.71
C ASN A 90 5.65 -4.99 -1.39
N ILE A 91 4.56 -5.70 -1.20
CA ILE A 91 3.82 -5.73 0.06
C ILE A 91 4.51 -6.72 0.98
N LEU A 92 4.95 -6.25 2.15
CA LEU A 92 5.64 -7.07 3.15
C LEU A 92 4.69 -7.52 4.27
N GLU A 93 3.81 -6.62 4.70
CA GLU A 93 2.82 -6.88 5.74
C GLU A 93 1.45 -6.35 5.33
N LEU A 94 0.45 -7.21 5.48
CA LEU A 94 -0.92 -6.96 5.10
C LEU A 94 -1.88 -7.51 6.15
N GLN A 95 -3.06 -6.92 6.21
CA GLN A 95 -4.17 -7.40 7.01
C GLN A 95 -5.37 -7.62 6.08
N ALA A 96 -5.70 -8.89 5.86
CA ALA A 96 -6.93 -9.25 5.17
C ALA A 96 -8.14 -8.93 6.05
N GLU A 97 -9.27 -8.65 5.41
CA GLU A 97 -10.55 -8.42 6.09
C GLU A 97 -10.89 -9.54 7.08
N GLY A 98 -11.23 -9.17 8.32
CA GLY A 98 -11.54 -10.11 9.41
C GLY A 98 -10.34 -10.90 9.98
N LYS A 99 -9.11 -10.67 9.49
CA LYS A 99 -7.90 -11.34 10.00
C LYS A 99 -6.98 -10.39 10.75
N ARG A 100 -6.01 -10.96 11.47
CA ARG A 100 -4.90 -10.22 12.07
C ARG A 100 -3.90 -9.79 10.99
N ALA A 101 -3.19 -8.71 11.25
CA ALA A 101 -2.03 -8.32 10.45
C ALA A 101 -0.99 -9.44 10.43
N MET A 102 -0.42 -9.71 9.26
CA MET A 102 0.60 -10.74 9.08
C MET A 102 1.52 -10.40 7.91
N THR A 103 2.65 -11.08 7.82
CA THR A 103 3.53 -10.97 6.65
C THR A 103 2.87 -11.59 5.42
N THR A 104 3.24 -11.12 4.24
CA THR A 104 2.79 -11.68 2.96
C THR A 104 3.05 -13.19 2.88
N GLN A 105 4.22 -13.63 3.35
CA GLN A 105 4.56 -15.05 3.40
C GLN A 105 3.62 -15.85 4.32
N ALA A 106 3.32 -15.33 5.52
CA ALA A 106 2.39 -15.98 6.45
C ALA A 106 0.96 -16.01 5.91
N TYR A 107 0.55 -14.97 5.18
CA TYR A 107 -0.74 -14.95 4.50
C TYR A 107 -0.85 -16.08 3.47
N PHE A 108 0.17 -16.24 2.62
CA PHE A 108 0.19 -17.25 1.56
C PHE A 108 0.41 -18.68 2.04
N ALA A 109 0.95 -18.87 3.25
CA ALA A 109 1.07 -20.21 3.84
C ALA A 109 -0.28 -20.91 4.06
N GLY A 110 -1.38 -20.16 4.14
CA GLY A 110 -2.73 -20.71 4.34
C GLY A 110 -3.83 -20.09 3.48
N ASN A 111 -3.51 -19.14 2.59
CA ASN A 111 -4.47 -18.47 1.73
C ASN A 111 -3.90 -18.28 0.32
N ARG A 112 -4.79 -18.05 -0.63
CA ARG A 112 -4.45 -17.65 -2.00
C ARG A 112 -5.24 -16.39 -2.34
N LEU A 113 -4.62 -15.54 -3.16
CA LEU A 113 -5.22 -14.31 -3.64
C LEU A 113 -6.06 -14.58 -4.88
#